data_AF-A0A7J7J9P8-F1
#
_entry.id   AF-A0A7J7J9P8-F1
#
_cell.length_a   1.000
_cell.length_b   1.000
_cell.length_c   1.000
_cell.angle_alpha   90.00
_cell.angle_beta   90.00
_cell.angle_gamma   90.00
#
_symmetry.space_group_name_H-M   'P 1'
#
loop_
_entity.id
_entity.type
_entity.pdbx_description
1 polymer ?
#
loop_
_entity_poly.entity_id
_entity_poly.type
_entity_poly.pdbx_seq_one_letter_code
_entity_poly.pdbx_strand_id
1 'polypeptide(L)'
;MAFKRPKFEKDKGYAWVILFFSFLSHFVHIGFSFGTAGNLTIAHQEFFKVNLQKGSLIGSVYLGVLFLFGPIASILVKKLGCRFTEILGGFLFMLGLGVSVFSQDLWHAIILYGVVAGIGASCCYTASSQILAIYFDKLKYLAFSLATLGIYIGLMTWPILCQFLLNKFGYSHAMGIMACAHLLHIIAGISFFEPAEKGLEGTTDKPDNVTSVTSDEPKEKIDESLGKDNFAMEVNMVI
;
A
#
# COMPACT_ATOMS: atom_id res chain seq x y z
N MET A 1 40.17 -14.20 3.43
CA MET A 1 39.85 -12.76 3.30
C MET A 1 38.35 -12.61 3.54
N ALA A 2 37.93 -12.28 4.77
CA ALA A 2 36.51 -12.06 5.06
C ALA A 2 36.12 -10.69 4.50
N PHE A 3 35.28 -10.67 3.47
CA PHE A 3 34.71 -9.45 2.89
C PHE A 3 33.82 -8.81 3.96
N LYS A 4 34.38 -7.90 4.76
CA LYS A 4 33.68 -7.15 5.80
C LYS A 4 32.67 -6.26 5.10
N ARG A 5 31.42 -6.73 5.01
CA ARG A 5 30.34 -6.00 4.34
C ARG A 5 30.16 -4.64 5.04
N PRO A 6 29.91 -3.55 4.30
CA PRO A 6 29.76 -2.22 4.89
C PRO A 6 28.62 -2.26 5.92
N LYS A 7 28.91 -1.80 7.15
CA LYS A 7 27.88 -1.61 8.19
C LYS A 7 26.93 -0.54 7.69
N PHE A 8 25.69 -0.93 7.41
CA PHE A 8 24.67 -0.02 6.97
C PHE A 8 24.16 0.79 8.17
N GLU A 9 24.29 2.12 8.14
CA GLU A 9 23.71 2.99 9.17
C GLU A 9 22.20 3.14 8.91
N LYS A 10 21.38 2.64 9.83
CA LYS A 10 19.93 2.85 9.80
C LYS A 10 19.59 4.34 9.88
N ASP A 11 18.43 4.73 9.34
CA ASP A 11 17.90 6.11 9.33
C ASP A 11 18.72 7.15 8.52
N LYS A 12 19.82 6.77 7.86
CA LYS A 12 20.72 7.70 7.15
C LYS A 12 21.09 7.26 5.74
N GLY A 13 21.53 8.23 4.93
CA GLY A 13 22.07 8.01 3.58
C GLY A 13 21.08 7.28 2.67
N TYR A 14 21.41 6.05 2.30
CA TYR A 14 20.66 5.24 1.34
C TYR A 14 19.27 4.79 1.85
N ALA A 15 18.98 4.90 3.16
CA ALA A 15 17.62 4.73 3.69
C ALA A 15 16.61 5.72 3.08
N TRP A 16 17.02 6.96 2.80
CA TRP A 16 16.16 7.98 2.16
C TRP A 16 15.87 7.67 0.69
N VAL A 17 16.81 7.00 0.01
CA VAL A 17 16.61 6.52 -1.37
C VAL A 17 15.57 5.40 -1.37
N ILE A 18 15.67 4.45 -0.44
CA ILE A 18 14.66 3.39 -0.25
C ILE A 18 13.29 3.98 0.07
N LEU A 19 13.23 5.02 0.91
CA LEU A 19 11.99 5.72 1.21
C LEU A 19 11.35 6.32 -0.05
N PHE A 20 12.12 6.99 -0.90
CA PHE A 20 11.63 7.56 -2.15
C PHE A 20 11.05 6.49 -3.09
N PHE A 21 11.72 5.35 -3.23
CA PHE A 21 11.21 4.25 -4.06
C PHE A 21 9.98 3.55 -3.46
N SER A 22 9.91 3.44 -2.12
CA SER A 22 8.74 2.90 -1.42
C SER A 22 7.54 3.83 -1.57
N PHE A 23 7.76 5.14 -1.47
CA PHE A 23 6.77 6.17 -1.79
C PHE A 23 6.25 6.01 -3.23
N LEU A 24 7.16 5.83 -4.19
CA LEU A 24 6.80 5.65 -5.59
C LEU A 24 6.01 4.34 -5.80
N SER A 25 6.34 3.25 -5.10
CA SER A 25 5.58 2.00 -5.14
C SER A 25 4.17 2.16 -4.60
N HIS A 26 4.02 2.83 -3.46
CA HIS A 26 2.73 3.16 -2.90
C HIS A 26 1.89 4.04 -3.82
N PHE A 27 2.51 5.04 -4.46
CA PHE A 27 1.87 5.90 -5.46
C PHE A 27 1.39 5.11 -6.69
N VAL A 28 2.24 4.24 -7.23
CA VAL A 28 1.97 3.49 -8.45
C VAL A 28 0.95 2.39 -8.20
N HIS A 29 1.08 1.57 -7.15
CA HIS A 29 0.21 0.41 -6.98
C HIS A 29 -1.06 0.74 -6.23
N ILE A 30 -0.96 1.16 -4.96
CA ILE A 30 -2.13 1.41 -4.12
C ILE A 30 -2.86 2.68 -4.57
N GLY A 31 -2.10 3.74 -4.88
CA GLY A 31 -2.65 4.98 -5.42
C GLY A 31 -3.45 4.76 -6.71
N PHE A 32 -2.92 3.98 -7.67
CA PHE A 32 -3.64 3.64 -8.90
C PHE A 32 -4.89 2.82 -8.60
N SER A 33 -4.76 1.80 -7.76
CA SER A 33 -5.84 0.86 -7.43
C SER A 33 -7.08 1.56 -6.89
N PHE A 34 -6.89 2.38 -5.85
CA PHE A 34 -8.00 3.09 -5.22
C PHE A 34 -8.42 4.31 -6.03
N GLY A 35 -7.47 4.98 -6.70
CA GLY A 35 -7.75 6.21 -7.45
C GLY A 35 -8.55 5.93 -8.72
N THR A 36 -8.32 4.79 -9.38
CA THR A 36 -9.00 4.47 -10.65
C THR A 36 -10.24 3.60 -10.48
N ALA A 37 -10.53 3.06 -9.29
CA ALA A 37 -11.62 2.12 -9.07
C ALA A 37 -12.98 2.60 -9.62
N GLY A 38 -13.33 3.88 -9.40
CA GLY A 38 -14.58 4.46 -9.90
C GLY A 38 -14.61 4.58 -11.43
N ASN A 39 -13.60 5.22 -12.02
CA ASN A 39 -13.51 5.40 -13.47
C ASN A 39 -13.47 4.07 -14.21
N LEU A 40 -12.74 3.11 -13.67
CA LEU A 40 -12.59 1.80 -14.27
C LEU A 40 -13.86 0.96 -14.18
N THR A 41 -14.64 1.10 -13.10
CA THR A 41 -15.96 0.46 -12.98
C THR A 41 -16.91 0.94 -14.08
N ILE A 42 -16.95 2.26 -14.34
CA ILE A 42 -17.76 2.83 -15.41
C ILE A 42 -17.25 2.34 -16.78
N ALA A 43 -15.93 2.36 -16.99
CA ALA A 43 -15.34 1.87 -18.23
C ALA A 43 -15.62 0.38 -18.48
N HIS A 44 -15.62 -0.46 -17.44
CA HIS A 44 -16.00 -1.87 -17.53
C HIS A 44 -17.48 -2.03 -17.93
N GLN A 45 -18.36 -1.18 -17.38
CA GLN A 45 -19.78 -1.20 -17.72
C GLN A 45 -19.99 -0.95 -19.22
N GLU A 46 -19.34 0.08 -19.76
CA GLU A 46 -19.46 0.47 -21.16
C GLU A 46 -18.81 -0.55 -22.11
N PHE A 47 -17.62 -1.04 -21.77
CA PHE A 47 -16.86 -1.97 -22.61
C PHE A 47 -17.51 -3.36 -22.69
N PHE A 48 -17.88 -3.94 -21.55
CA PHE A 48 -18.49 -5.28 -21.50
C PHE A 48 -20.01 -5.27 -21.69
N LYS A 49 -20.64 -4.08 -21.81
CA LYS A 49 -22.11 -3.91 -21.91
C LYS A 49 -22.87 -4.64 -20.80
N VAL A 50 -22.35 -4.57 -19.58
CA VAL A 50 -22.93 -5.21 -18.39
C VAL A 50 -23.53 -4.17 -17.45
N ASN A 51 -24.35 -4.60 -16.48
CA ASN A 51 -24.83 -3.71 -15.42
C ASN A 51 -23.68 -3.25 -14.50
N LEU A 52 -23.84 -2.10 -13.86
CA LEU A 52 -22.87 -1.52 -12.91
C LEU A 52 -22.39 -2.53 -11.85
N GLN A 53 -23.31 -3.36 -11.33
CA GLN A 53 -23.00 -4.40 -10.35
C GLN A 53 -21.94 -5.39 -10.86
N LYS A 54 -22.02 -5.81 -12.13
CA LYS A 54 -21.05 -6.75 -12.72
C LYS A 54 -19.73 -6.06 -13.05
N GLY A 55 -19.77 -4.79 -13.46
CA GLY A 55 -18.56 -3.99 -13.70
C GLY A 55 -17.76 -3.72 -12.42
N SER A 56 -18.45 -3.49 -11.30
CA SER A 56 -17.81 -3.25 -10.00
C SER A 56 -17.24 -4.52 -9.36
N LEU A 57 -17.73 -5.72 -9.73
CA LEU A 57 -17.17 -6.99 -9.25
C LEU A 57 -15.68 -7.11 -9.54
N ILE A 58 -15.21 -6.62 -10.70
CA ILE A 58 -13.79 -6.68 -11.06
C ILE A 58 -12.94 -5.93 -10.02
N GLY A 59 -13.34 -4.71 -9.66
CA GLY A 59 -12.65 -3.90 -8.65
C GLY A 59 -12.78 -4.47 -7.24
N SER A 60 -13.95 -5.02 -6.89
CA SER A 60 -14.17 -5.66 -5.59
C SER A 60 -13.34 -6.93 -5.41
N VAL A 61 -13.25 -7.78 -6.45
CA VAL A 61 -12.39 -8.98 -6.43
C VAL A 61 -10.92 -8.57 -6.32
N TYR A 62 -10.50 -7.56 -7.07
CA TYR A 62 -9.16 -7.00 -6.97
C TYR A 62 -8.80 -6.59 -5.53
N LEU A 63 -9.63 -5.77 -4.89
CA LEU A 63 -9.39 -5.32 -3.52
C LEU A 63 -9.48 -6.48 -2.51
N GLY A 64 -10.42 -7.41 -2.72
CA GLY A 64 -10.54 -8.60 -1.89
C GLY A 64 -9.27 -9.45 -1.91
N VAL A 65 -8.72 -9.71 -3.11
CA VAL A 65 -7.48 -10.46 -3.28
C VAL A 65 -6.29 -9.69 -2.71
N LEU A 66 -6.21 -8.37 -2.92
CA LEU A 66 -5.15 -7.52 -2.36
C LEU A 66 -5.00 -7.72 -0.84
N PHE A 67 -6.10 -7.70 -0.10
CA PHE A 67 -6.10 -7.87 1.36
C PHE A 67 -5.96 -9.32 1.80
N LEU A 68 -6.66 -10.26 1.16
CA LEU A 68 -6.59 -11.68 1.51
C LEU A 68 -5.19 -12.27 1.26
N PHE A 69 -4.49 -11.77 0.25
CA PHE A 69 -3.15 -12.23 -0.08
C PHE A 69 -2.04 -11.57 0.76
N GLY A 70 -2.36 -10.55 1.56
CA GLY A 70 -1.37 -9.82 2.38
C GLY A 70 -0.51 -10.70 3.31
N PRO A 71 -1.09 -11.66 4.07
CA PRO A 71 -0.30 -12.57 4.90
C PRO A 71 0.60 -13.51 4.06
N ILE A 72 0.11 -13.96 2.92
CA ILE A 72 0.84 -14.87 2.02
C ILE A 72 2.01 -14.11 1.40
N ALA A 73 1.78 -12.88 0.92
CA ALA A 73 2.81 -11.98 0.46
C ALA A 73 3.85 -11.72 1.56
N SER A 74 3.44 -11.59 2.83
CA SER A 74 4.37 -11.38 3.94
C SER A 74 5.31 -12.56 4.16
N ILE A 75 4.80 -13.79 4.04
CA ILE A 75 5.62 -15.01 4.08
C ILE A 75 6.54 -15.09 2.87
N LEU A 76 6.06 -14.65 1.70
CA LEU A 76 6.84 -14.67 0.46
C LEU A 76 8.04 -13.74 0.55
N VAL A 77 7.86 -12.52 1.06
CA VAL A 77 8.95 -11.58 1.35
C VAL A 77 9.96 -12.20 2.32
N LYS A 78 9.48 -12.91 3.36
CA LYS A 78 10.38 -13.59 4.31
C LYS A 78 11.27 -14.65 3.67
N LYS A 79 10.80 -15.33 2.63
CA LYS A 79 11.53 -16.42 1.96
C LYS A 79 12.36 -15.97 0.77
N LEU A 80 11.85 -15.05 -0.05
CA LEU A 80 12.46 -14.62 -1.31
C LEU A 80 13.19 -13.27 -1.19
N GLY A 81 13.02 -12.57 -0.07
CA GLY A 81 13.49 -11.20 0.13
C GLY A 81 12.54 -10.16 -0.48
N CYS A 82 12.70 -8.92 -0.04
CA CYS A 82 11.92 -7.76 -0.49
C CYS A 82 12.15 -7.49 -1.99
N ARG A 83 13.41 -7.58 -2.44
CA ARG A 83 13.80 -7.28 -3.82
C ARG A 83 13.10 -8.17 -4.84
N PHE A 84 13.18 -9.48 -4.65
CA PHE A 84 12.63 -10.44 -5.61
C PHE A 84 11.10 -10.40 -5.58
N THR A 85 10.51 -10.24 -4.38
CA THR A 85 9.06 -10.16 -4.22
C THR A 85 8.46 -8.93 -4.89
N GLU A 86 9.12 -7.77 -4.79
CA GLU A 86 8.69 -6.54 -5.49
C GLU A 86 8.74 -6.71 -7.01
N ILE A 87 9.84 -7.24 -7.55
CA ILE A 87 10.00 -7.45 -9.00
C ILE A 87 8.97 -8.46 -9.53
N LEU A 88 8.77 -9.56 -8.82
CA LEU A 88 7.78 -10.57 -9.18
C LEU A 88 6.36 -10.01 -9.11
N GLY A 89 6.04 -9.25 -8.06
CA GLY A 89 4.75 -8.59 -7.88
C GLY A 89 4.45 -7.59 -9.00
N GLY A 90 5.43 -6.75 -9.33
CA GLY A 90 5.29 -5.74 -10.39
C GLY A 90 5.12 -6.39 -11.78
N PHE A 91 5.83 -7.49 -12.03
CA PHE A 91 5.65 -8.27 -13.25
C PHE A 91 4.26 -8.92 -13.34
N LEU A 92 3.78 -9.52 -12.25
CA LEU A 92 2.42 -10.08 -12.18
C LEU A 92 1.35 -9.01 -12.37
N PHE A 93 1.55 -7.82 -11.79
CA PHE A 93 0.66 -6.69 -11.93
C PHE A 93 0.58 -6.22 -13.39
N MET A 94 1.74 -6.06 -14.03
CA MET A 94 1.85 -5.67 -15.43
C MET A 94 1.22 -6.72 -16.36
N LEU A 95 1.44 -8.01 -16.10
CA LEU A 95 0.80 -9.08 -16.86
C LEU A 95 -0.73 -9.09 -16.67
N GLY A 96 -1.21 -8.91 -15.43
CA GLY A 96 -2.65 -8.86 -15.14
C GLY A 96 -3.35 -7.74 -15.91
N LEU A 97 -2.78 -6.54 -15.88
CA LEU A 97 -3.28 -5.39 -16.65
C LEU A 97 -3.11 -5.57 -18.17
N GLY A 98 -1.92 -5.97 -18.62
CA GLY A 98 -1.58 -6.06 -20.04
C GLY A 98 -2.37 -7.15 -20.77
N VAL A 99 -2.56 -8.32 -20.14
CA VAL A 99 -3.35 -9.42 -20.73
C VAL A 99 -4.84 -9.09 -20.67
N SER A 100 -5.29 -8.32 -19.66
CA SER A 100 -6.69 -7.85 -19.58
C SER A 100 -7.11 -7.01 -20.78
N VAL A 101 -6.18 -6.38 -21.51
CA VAL A 101 -6.47 -5.62 -22.75
C VAL A 101 -7.05 -6.51 -23.86
N PHE A 102 -6.65 -7.77 -23.92
CA PHE A 102 -7.09 -8.73 -24.94
C PHE A 102 -8.36 -9.48 -24.54
N SER A 103 -8.83 -9.29 -23.31
CA SER A 103 -9.98 -10.00 -22.76
C SER A 103 -11.28 -9.41 -23.29
N GLN A 104 -12.01 -10.16 -24.13
CA GLN A 104 -13.35 -9.79 -24.59
C GLN A 104 -14.46 -10.26 -23.64
N ASP A 105 -14.15 -11.15 -22.69
CA ASP A 105 -15.11 -11.64 -21.70
C ASP A 105 -14.88 -11.03 -20.31
N LEU A 106 -15.98 -10.84 -19.60
CA LEU A 106 -15.98 -10.37 -18.22
C LEU A 106 -15.20 -11.32 -17.27
N TRP A 107 -15.37 -12.63 -17.45
CA TRP A 107 -14.73 -13.63 -16.57
C TRP A 107 -13.21 -13.62 -16.67
N HIS A 108 -12.70 -13.50 -17.90
CA HIS A 108 -11.27 -13.38 -18.15
C HIS A 108 -10.70 -12.10 -17.52
N ALA A 109 -11.44 -10.98 -17.59
CA ALA A 109 -11.04 -9.74 -16.91
C ALA A 109 -11.06 -9.86 -15.37
N ILE A 110 -12.04 -10.54 -14.79
CA ILE A 110 -12.09 -10.79 -13.33
C ILE A 110 -10.88 -11.62 -12.88
N ILE A 111 -10.49 -12.64 -13.63
CA ILE A 111 -9.35 -13.50 -13.28
C ILE A 111 -8.04 -12.73 -13.46
N LEU A 112 -7.82 -12.10 -14.61
CA LEU A 112 -6.56 -11.44 -14.93
C LEU A 112 -6.37 -10.15 -14.14
N TYR A 113 -7.32 -9.22 -14.23
CA TYR A 113 -7.22 -7.96 -13.50
C TYR A 113 -7.52 -8.15 -12.02
N GLY A 114 -8.61 -8.84 -11.67
CA GLY A 114 -9.00 -9.03 -10.27
C GLY A 114 -7.99 -9.89 -9.49
N VAL A 115 -7.72 -11.11 -9.95
CA VAL A 115 -6.89 -12.05 -9.19
C VAL A 115 -5.40 -11.83 -9.46
N VAL A 116 -4.96 -11.86 -10.72
CA VAL A 116 -3.51 -11.80 -11.02
C VAL A 116 -2.93 -10.44 -10.66
N ALA A 117 -3.59 -9.33 -11.05
CA ALA A 117 -3.11 -8.01 -10.65
C ALA A 117 -3.27 -7.78 -9.14
N GLY A 118 -4.35 -8.28 -8.51
CA GLY A 118 -4.53 -8.18 -7.05
C GLY A 118 -3.40 -8.84 -6.25
N ILE A 119 -2.97 -10.04 -6.67
CA ILE A 119 -1.82 -10.74 -6.08
C ILE A 119 -0.53 -9.91 -6.27
N GLY A 120 -0.31 -9.40 -7.49
CA GLY A 120 0.86 -8.59 -7.82
C GLY A 120 0.97 -7.35 -6.92
N ALA A 121 -0.13 -6.60 -6.78
CA ALA A 121 -0.17 -5.40 -5.94
C ALA A 121 0.02 -5.71 -4.45
N SER A 122 -0.51 -6.84 -3.96
CA SER A 122 -0.32 -7.27 -2.57
C SER A 122 1.13 -7.57 -2.25
N CYS A 123 1.82 -8.27 -3.16
CA CYS A 123 3.25 -8.54 -3.06
C CYS A 123 4.08 -7.25 -3.01
N CYS A 124 3.83 -6.30 -3.91
CA CYS A 124 4.58 -5.05 -3.94
C CYS A 124 4.33 -4.17 -2.70
N TYR A 125 3.06 -4.03 -2.30
CA TYR A 125 2.73 -3.26 -1.10
C TYR A 125 3.40 -3.82 0.14
N THR A 126 3.41 -5.15 0.26
CA THR A 126 4.03 -5.84 1.39
C THR A 126 5.55 -5.69 1.37
N ALA A 127 6.21 -5.88 0.23
CA ALA A 127 7.67 -5.76 0.10
C ALA A 127 8.14 -4.32 0.36
N SER A 128 7.45 -3.33 -0.21
CA SER A 128 7.72 -1.90 0.00
C SER A 128 7.49 -1.46 1.44
N SER A 129 6.51 -2.04 2.14
CA SER A 129 6.31 -1.77 3.56
C SER A 129 7.38 -2.44 4.43
N GLN A 130 7.76 -3.68 4.14
CA GLN A 130 8.77 -4.39 4.93
C GLN A 130 10.17 -3.78 4.79
N ILE A 131 10.56 -3.31 3.60
CA ILE A 131 11.89 -2.70 3.42
C ILE A 131 12.06 -1.43 4.26
N LEU A 132 11.00 -0.62 4.44
CA LEU A 132 11.02 0.53 5.33
C LEU A 132 11.26 0.13 6.79
N ALA A 133 10.64 -0.96 7.24
CA ALA A 133 10.83 -1.49 8.59
C ALA A 133 12.26 -2.02 8.83
N ILE A 134 12.96 -2.43 7.78
CA ILE A 134 14.37 -2.89 7.87
C ILE A 134 15.34 -1.70 7.95
N TYR A 135 15.08 -0.66 7.18
CA TYR A 135 15.99 0.48 6.99
C TYR A 135 15.84 1.61 8.01
N PHE A 136 14.66 1.75 8.61
CA PHE A 136 14.36 2.76 9.61
C PHE A 136 14.09 2.15 10.98
N ASP A 137 14.60 2.79 12.03
CA ASP A 137 14.43 2.35 13.43
C ASP A 137 13.84 3.48 14.25
N LYS A 138 14.56 4.60 14.38
CA LYS A 138 14.10 5.78 15.15
C LYS A 138 13.08 6.59 14.37
N LEU A 139 13.24 6.70 13.06
CA LEU A 139 12.36 7.48 12.18
C LEU A 139 11.36 6.60 11.42
N LYS A 140 11.13 5.35 11.87
CA LYS A 140 10.29 4.38 11.17
C LYS A 140 8.88 4.90 10.90
N TYR A 141 8.22 5.50 11.89
CA TYR A 141 6.84 5.99 11.72
C TYR A 141 6.78 7.18 10.77
N LEU A 142 7.81 8.05 10.77
CA LEU A 142 7.93 9.15 9.83
C LEU A 142 8.15 8.63 8.40
N ALA A 143 8.98 7.59 8.23
CA ALA A 143 9.22 6.97 6.93
C ALA A 143 7.93 6.31 6.39
N PHE A 144 7.19 5.58 7.23
CA PHE A 144 5.91 4.99 6.85
C PHE A 144 4.86 6.03 6.48
N SER A 145 4.74 7.12 7.24
CA SER A 145 3.78 8.19 6.93
C SER A 145 4.15 8.88 5.61
N LEU A 146 5.43 9.23 5.41
CA LEU A 146 5.92 9.79 4.15
C LEU A 146 5.66 8.84 2.98
N ALA A 147 5.94 7.54 3.11
CA ALA A 147 5.64 6.57 2.05
C ALA A 147 4.14 6.49 1.75
N THR A 148 3.29 6.56 2.77
CA THR A 148 1.82 6.54 2.63
C THR A 148 1.29 7.81 1.93
N LEU A 149 1.99 8.96 2.04
CA LEU A 149 1.66 10.15 1.26
C LEU A 149 1.62 9.87 -0.25
N GLY A 150 2.44 8.93 -0.74
CA GLY A 150 2.43 8.51 -2.14
C GLY A 150 1.07 7.97 -2.56
N ILE A 151 0.39 7.23 -1.69
CA ILE A 151 -0.95 6.69 -1.95
C ILE A 151 -1.95 7.83 -2.19
N TYR A 152 -1.96 8.83 -1.32
CA TYR A 152 -2.92 9.94 -1.41
C TYR A 152 -2.66 10.82 -2.63
N ILE A 153 -1.40 11.08 -2.95
CA ILE A 153 -1.03 11.82 -4.17
C ILE A 153 -1.45 11.02 -5.41
N GLY A 154 -1.28 9.69 -5.39
CA GLY A 154 -1.76 8.79 -6.43
C GLY A 154 -3.28 8.80 -6.56
N LEU A 155 -3.99 8.83 -5.42
CA LEU A 155 -5.45 8.88 -5.37
C LEU A 155 -6.02 10.14 -6.03
N MET A 156 -5.31 11.27 -5.95
CA MET A 156 -5.74 12.51 -6.61
C MET A 156 -5.32 12.57 -8.08
N THR A 157 -4.15 12.01 -8.42
CA THR A 157 -3.54 12.14 -9.75
C THR A 157 -4.08 11.12 -10.75
N TRP A 158 -4.16 9.85 -10.34
CA TRP A 158 -4.56 8.75 -11.22
C TRP A 158 -5.99 8.82 -11.75
N PRO A 159 -7.04 9.25 -11.01
CA PRO A 159 -8.38 9.34 -11.60
C PRO A 159 -8.43 10.34 -12.76
N ILE A 160 -7.79 11.51 -12.62
CA ILE A 160 -7.76 12.55 -13.65
C ILE A 160 -7.05 11.99 -14.90
N LEU A 161 -5.90 11.35 -14.70
CA LEU A 161 -5.14 10.77 -15.79
C LEU A 161 -5.89 9.60 -16.46
N CYS A 162 -6.52 8.73 -15.67
CA CYS A 162 -7.32 7.62 -16.17
C CYS A 162 -8.50 8.11 -17.01
N GLN A 163 -9.24 9.11 -16.54
CA GLN A 163 -10.35 9.70 -17.29
C GLN A 163 -9.88 10.32 -18.61
N PHE A 164 -8.75 11.04 -18.60
CA PHE A 164 -8.16 11.60 -19.81
C PHE A 164 -7.77 10.52 -20.83
N LEU A 165 -7.14 9.43 -20.37
CA LEU A 165 -6.76 8.30 -21.21
C LEU A 165 -7.98 7.58 -21.79
N LEU A 166 -8.99 7.31 -20.97
CA LEU A 166 -10.23 6.64 -21.38
C LEU A 166 -10.96 7.45 -22.46
N ASN A 167 -11.08 8.78 -22.28
CA ASN A 167 -11.76 9.65 -23.24
C ASN A 167 -11.02 9.76 -24.58
N LYS A 168 -9.67 9.75 -24.57
CA LYS A 168 -8.86 10.00 -25.78
C LYS A 168 -8.55 8.73 -26.57
N PHE A 169 -8.29 7.61 -25.90
CA PHE A 169 -7.77 6.38 -26.53
C PHE A 169 -8.72 5.19 -26.39
N GLY A 170 -9.79 5.31 -25.59
CA GLY A 170 -10.70 4.22 -25.27
C GLY A 170 -10.12 3.22 -24.27
N TYR A 171 -10.95 2.27 -23.83
CA TYR A 171 -10.63 1.33 -22.74
C TYR A 171 -9.37 0.50 -22.99
N SER A 172 -9.29 -0.21 -24.12
CA SER A 172 -8.19 -1.16 -24.39
C SER A 172 -6.82 -0.48 -24.43
N HIS A 173 -6.71 0.65 -25.14
CA HIS A 173 -5.45 1.39 -25.23
C HIS A 173 -5.09 2.09 -23.91
N ALA A 174 -6.09 2.63 -23.18
CA ALA A 174 -5.86 3.22 -21.87
C ALA A 174 -5.25 2.19 -20.91
N MET A 175 -5.83 0.98 -20.83
CA MET A 175 -5.31 -0.09 -19.98
C MET A 175 -3.90 -0.53 -20.39
N GLY A 176 -3.61 -0.61 -21.69
CA GLY A 176 -2.27 -0.91 -22.19
C GLY A 176 -1.22 0.15 -21.82
N ILE A 177 -1.54 1.44 -22.00
CA ILE A 177 -0.64 2.54 -21.62
C ILE A 177 -0.37 2.52 -20.11
N MET A 178 -1.40 2.28 -19.30
CA MET A 178 -1.25 2.17 -17.86
C MET A 178 -0.38 0.96 -17.48
N ALA A 179 -0.54 -0.19 -18.14
CA ALA A 179 0.33 -1.35 -17.93
C ALA A 179 1.81 -1.03 -18.26
N CYS A 180 2.06 -0.31 -19.35
CA CYS A 180 3.42 0.12 -19.72
C CYS A 180 4.01 1.10 -18.70
N ALA A 181 3.22 2.03 -18.16
CA ALA A 181 3.67 2.96 -17.12
C ALA A 181 4.11 2.22 -15.85
N HIS A 182 3.45 1.12 -15.50
CA HIS A 182 3.82 0.29 -14.35
C HIS A 182 5.13 -0.49 -14.57
N LEU A 183 5.54 -0.72 -15.82
CA LEU A 183 6.81 -1.38 -16.12
C LEU A 183 8.02 -0.54 -15.71
N LEU A 184 7.90 0.79 -15.77
CA LEU A 184 8.94 1.72 -15.29
C LEU A 184 9.14 1.60 -13.78
N HIS A 185 8.11 1.19 -13.04
CA HIS A 185 8.18 1.02 -11.59
C HIS A 185 8.96 -0.24 -11.17
N ILE A 186 9.07 -1.26 -12.04
CA ILE A 186 9.90 -2.45 -11.77
C ILE A 186 11.38 -2.07 -11.51
N ILE A 187 11.85 -0.94 -12.06
CA ILE A 187 13.18 -0.38 -11.78
C ILE A 187 13.33 0.02 -10.29
N ALA A 188 12.25 0.47 -9.65
CA ALA A 188 12.25 0.76 -8.21
C ALA A 188 12.51 -0.49 -7.37
N GLY A 189 11.98 -1.65 -7.79
CA GLY A 189 12.24 -2.93 -7.14
C GLY A 189 13.70 -3.40 -7.25
N ILE A 190 14.43 -2.98 -8.28
CA ILE A 190 15.88 -3.25 -8.40
C ILE A 190 16.68 -2.49 -7.33
N SER A 191 16.22 -1.31 -6.95
CA SER A 191 16.83 -0.46 -5.93
C SER A 191 16.64 -0.99 -4.51
N PHE A 192 15.76 -1.97 -4.28
CA PHE A 192 15.57 -2.57 -2.96
C PHE A 192 16.74 -3.52 -2.68
N PHE A 193 17.84 -2.97 -2.17
CA PHE A 193 18.94 -3.78 -1.68
C PHE A 193 18.57 -4.33 -0.30
N GLU A 194 18.59 -5.64 -0.10
CA GLU A 194 18.41 -6.22 1.23
C GLU A 194 19.78 -6.62 1.80
N PRO A 195 20.19 -6.09 2.97
CA PRO A 195 21.42 -6.53 3.62
C PRO A 195 21.25 -8.00 4.04
N ALA A 196 22.03 -8.90 3.43
CA ALA A 196 21.92 -10.35 3.59
C ALA A 196 22.14 -10.91 5.02
N GLU A 197 22.38 -10.06 6.02
CA GLU A 197 22.76 -10.47 7.38
C GLU A 197 21.56 -10.74 8.31
N LYS A 198 20.33 -10.45 7.87
CA LYS A 198 19.13 -10.83 8.62
C LYS A 198 18.13 -11.50 7.70
N GLY A 199 18.15 -12.84 7.70
CA GLY A 199 16.92 -13.57 7.55
C GLY A 199 15.91 -12.99 8.54
N LEU A 200 14.65 -12.85 8.11
CA LEU A 200 13.56 -12.21 8.84
C LEU A 200 13.13 -12.94 10.14
N GLU A 201 14.08 -13.41 10.95
CA GLU A 201 13.91 -13.73 12.35
C GLU A 201 13.94 -12.43 13.16
N GLY A 202 12.75 -11.95 13.51
CA GLY A 202 12.60 -10.76 14.36
C GLY A 202 11.37 -9.91 14.12
N THR A 203 10.28 -10.46 13.57
CA THR A 203 8.93 -9.90 13.77
C THR A 203 7.95 -11.01 14.17
N THR A 204 8.36 -11.89 15.08
CA THR A 204 7.43 -12.33 16.13
C THR A 204 7.51 -11.27 17.21
N ASP A 205 6.88 -10.12 16.96
CA ASP A 205 6.27 -9.41 18.07
C ASP A 205 4.78 -9.72 18.00
N LYS A 206 4.28 -10.03 19.16
CA LYS A 206 2.94 -10.54 19.50
C LYS A 206 1.84 -9.66 18.87
N PRO A 207 0.62 -10.17 18.61
CA PRO A 207 -0.48 -9.34 18.12
C PRO A 207 -1.04 -8.50 19.27
N ASP A 208 -0.27 -7.51 19.73
CA ASP A 208 -0.75 -6.55 20.72
C ASP A 208 -0.97 -5.20 19.99
N ASN A 209 -2.23 -5.03 19.60
CA ASN A 209 -2.92 -3.76 19.32
C ASN A 209 -2.83 -3.15 17.90
N VAL A 210 -3.59 -3.75 16.97
CA VAL A 210 -4.25 -3.02 15.86
C VAL A 210 -5.73 -2.90 16.20
N THR A 211 -6.05 -2.34 17.38
CA THR A 211 -7.41 -1.94 17.75
C THR A 211 -7.40 -0.75 18.71
N SER A 212 -6.67 0.32 18.39
CA SER A 212 -6.89 1.63 19.02
C SER A 212 -6.36 2.77 18.16
N VAL A 213 -6.95 2.99 16.99
CA VAL A 213 -6.95 4.31 16.34
C VAL A 213 -8.40 4.70 16.06
N THR A 214 -9.18 4.72 17.13
CA THR A 214 -10.40 5.51 17.31
C THR A 214 -10.56 5.66 18.82
N SER A 215 -10.74 6.91 19.27
CA SER A 215 -10.85 7.39 20.66
C SER A 215 -9.57 7.42 21.50
N ASP A 216 -8.71 8.42 21.26
CA ASP A 216 -8.01 9.10 22.36
C ASP A 216 -8.60 10.51 22.49
N GLU A 217 -9.69 10.60 23.26
CA GLU A 217 -10.01 11.85 23.97
C GLU A 217 -8.91 12.11 25.00
N PRO A 218 -8.42 13.35 25.18
CA PRO A 218 -7.44 13.64 26.21
C PRO A 218 -8.04 13.42 27.60
N LYS A 219 -7.64 12.34 28.29
CA LYS A 219 -7.98 12.13 29.70
C LYS A 219 -7.21 13.11 30.58
N GLU A 220 -7.88 14.19 30.92
CA GLU A 220 -7.56 15.12 32.00
C GLU A 220 -7.37 14.33 33.31
N LYS A 221 -6.15 14.38 33.87
CA LYS A 221 -5.87 13.85 35.20
C LYS A 221 -6.45 14.81 36.24
N ILE A 222 -7.64 14.50 36.74
CA ILE A 222 -8.16 15.14 37.95
C ILE A 222 -7.51 14.44 39.14
N ASP A 223 -6.64 15.17 39.81
CA ASP A 223 -5.99 14.83 41.08
C ASP A 223 -7.05 14.83 42.20
N GLU A 224 -7.65 13.66 42.43
CA GLU A 224 -8.70 13.43 43.43
C GLU A 224 -8.11 13.24 44.84
N SER A 225 -7.26 14.17 45.29
CA SER A 225 -6.78 14.23 46.68
C SER A 225 -6.74 15.63 47.31
N LEU A 226 -7.31 16.65 46.67
CA LEU A 226 -7.27 18.04 47.19
C LEU A 226 -8.63 18.77 47.19
N GLY A 227 -9.75 18.08 46.96
CA GLY A 227 -11.08 18.69 46.77
C GLY A 227 -12.12 18.46 47.87
N LYS A 228 -11.80 17.77 48.98
CA LYS A 228 -12.76 17.51 50.06
C LYS A 228 -12.73 18.50 51.21
N ASP A 229 -11.71 19.36 51.26
CA ASP A 229 -11.50 20.26 52.40
C ASP A 229 -12.00 21.69 52.09
N ASN A 230 -12.13 22.06 50.81
CA ASN A 230 -12.62 23.38 50.39
C ASN A 230 -14.15 23.46 50.24
N PHE A 231 -14.85 22.33 50.09
CA PHE A 231 -16.31 22.33 49.93
C PHE A 231 -17.07 22.50 51.27
N ALA A 232 -16.42 22.24 52.41
CA ALA A 232 -17.00 22.51 53.72
C ALA A 232 -16.91 24.00 54.13
N MET A 233 -16.05 24.79 53.47
CA MET A 233 -15.82 26.20 53.82
C MET A 233 -16.72 27.16 53.01
N GLU A 234 -17.07 26.83 51.76
CA GLU A 234 -17.97 27.68 50.95
C GLU A 234 -19.45 27.57 51.31
N VAL A 235 -19.90 26.46 51.94
CA VAL A 235 -21.32 26.29 52.32
C VAL A 235 -21.69 27.09 53.59
N ASN A 236 -20.71 27.63 54.32
CA ASN A 236 -20.95 28.47 55.51
C ASN A 236 -20.85 29.98 55.23
N MET A 237 -20.66 30.38 53.97
CA MET A 237 -20.57 31.81 53.56
C MET A 237 -21.72 32.25 52.65
N VAL A 238 -22.70 31.38 52.41
CA VAL A 238 -23.96 31.71 51.71
C VAL A 238 -25.16 31.18 52.52
N ILE A 239 -25.23 31.64 53.77
CA ILE A 239 -26.50 32.02 54.40
C ILE A 239 -26.65 33.52 54.18
#